data_AF-A0AAU5MAT8-F1
#
_entry.id   AF-A0AAU5MAT8-F1
#
_cell.length_a   1.000
_cell.length_b   1.000
_cell.length_c   1.000
_cell.angle_alpha   90.00
_cell.angle_beta   90.00
_cell.angle_gamma   90.00
#
_symmetry.space_group_name_H-M   'P 1'
#
loop_
_entity.id
_entity.type
_entity.pdbx_description
1 polymer ?
#
loop_
_entity_poly.entity_id
_entity_poly.type
_entity_poly.pdbx_seq_one_letter_code
_entity_poly.pdbx_strand_id
1 'polypeptide(L)'
;MKLWLCVLVVSITNWLMKAAGPLVLGKRELPPAVVGVTQLTAPALLAGLIVTDLGGRSIDWTQLVGVGVAGILNLVRIPMLPAAAAGVAATALIRLVSN
;
A
#
# COMPACT_ATOMS: atom_id res chain seq x y z
N MET A 1 27.73 -8.49 -2.86
CA MET A 1 27.70 -9.04 -1.49
C MET A 1 26.90 -8.18 -0.50
N LYS A 2 27.13 -6.86 -0.37
CA LYS A 2 26.39 -5.99 0.56
C LYS A 2 24.86 -6.00 0.38
N LEU A 3 24.38 -6.01 -0.88
CA LEU A 3 22.95 -6.03 -1.21
C LEU A 3 22.23 -7.26 -0.66
N TRP A 4 22.81 -8.45 -0.80
CA TRP A 4 22.24 -9.70 -0.26
C TRP A 4 22.16 -9.71 1.26
N LEU A 5 23.14 -9.08 1.91
CA LEU A 5 23.18 -8.90 3.37
C LEU A 5 22.06 -7.96 3.82
N CYS A 6 21.84 -6.84 3.12
CA CYS A 6 20.72 -5.94 3.37
C CYS A 6 19.36 -6.63 3.19
N VAL A 7 19.21 -7.43 2.12
CA VAL A 7 17.97 -8.19 1.86
C VAL A 7 17.70 -9.19 2.98
N LEU A 8 18.72 -9.91 3.45
CA LEU A 8 18.58 -10.83 4.57
C LEU A 8 18.19 -10.11 5.86
N VAL A 9 18.87 -9.01 6.19
CA VAL A 9 18.58 -8.22 7.39
C VAL A 9 17.15 -7.67 7.35
N VAL A 10 16.72 -7.08 6.24
CA VAL A 10 15.35 -6.56 6.09
C VAL A 10 14.33 -7.69 6.19
N SER A 11 14.60 -8.84 5.58
CA SER A 11 13.70 -10.00 5.64
C SER A 11 13.55 -10.53 7.05
N ILE A 12 14.66 -10.67 7.78
CA ILE A 12 14.66 -11.11 9.18
C ILE A 12 13.93 -10.11 10.07
N THR A 13 14.22 -8.81 9.92
CA THR A 13 13.54 -7.75 10.69
C THR A 13 12.04 -7.73 10.43
N ASN A 14 11.61 -7.84 9.17
CA ASN A 14 10.19 -7.93 8.82
C ASN A 14 9.53 -9.15 9.47
N TRP A 15 10.22 -10.30 9.44
CA TRP A 15 9.73 -11.52 10.06
C TRP A 15 9.59 -11.39 11.58
N LEU A 16 10.60 -10.83 12.26
CA LEU A 16 10.52 -10.53 13.70
C LEU A 16 9.38 -9.56 14.02
N MET A 17 9.20 -8.52 13.21
CA MET A 17 8.17 -7.50 13.43
C MET A 17 6.76 -8.07 13.25
N LYS A 18 6.56 -8.98 12.29
CA LYS A 18 5.31 -9.75 12.14
C LYS A 18 5.10 -10.75 13.27
N ALA A 19 6.17 -11.41 13.73
CA ALA A 19 6.11 -12.37 14.82
C ALA A 19 5.81 -11.69 16.17
N ALA A 20 6.27 -10.44 16.35
CA ALA A 20 6.02 -9.67 17.57
C ALA A 20 4.53 -9.47 17.85
N GLY A 21 3.67 -9.37 16.82
CA GLY A 21 2.22 -9.27 17.00
C GLY A 21 1.67 -10.46 17.79
N PRO A 22 1.71 -11.69 17.25
CA PRO A 22 1.29 -12.89 17.96
C PRO A 22 2.04 -13.14 19.27
N LEU A 23 3.34 -12.82 19.35
CA LEU A 23 4.14 -13.06 20.55
C LEU A 23 3.77 -12.14 21.73
N VAL A 24 3.49 -10.86 21.45
CA VAL A 24 3.13 -9.86 22.47
C VAL A 24 1.65 -9.98 22.85
N LEU A 25 0.78 -10.28 21.88
CA LEU A 25 -0.65 -10.44 22.15
C LEU A 25 -1.02 -11.81 22.71
N GLY A 26 -0.29 -12.87 22.35
CA GLY A 26 -0.56 -14.23 22.79
C GLY A 26 -2.02 -14.64 22.56
N LYS A 27 -2.71 -15.03 23.64
CA LYS A 27 -4.16 -15.37 23.65
C LYS A 27 -5.05 -14.22 24.15
N ARG A 28 -4.52 -13.02 24.39
CA ARG A 28 -5.33 -11.90 24.88
C ARG A 28 -6.09 -11.28 23.71
N GLU A 29 -7.42 -11.30 23.81
CA GLU A 29 -8.27 -10.51 22.92
C GLU A 29 -7.99 -9.03 23.15
N LEU A 30 -7.76 -8.30 22.07
CA LEU A 30 -7.52 -6.86 22.11
C LEU A 30 -8.77 -6.13 22.60
N PRO A 31 -8.65 -5.13 23.48
CA PRO A 31 -9.76 -4.26 23.82
C PRO A 31 -10.34 -3.61 22.55
N PRO A 32 -11.67 -3.49 22.42
CA PRO A 32 -12.31 -2.99 21.20
C PRO A 32 -11.84 -1.59 20.76
N ALA A 33 -11.39 -0.77 21.72
CA ALA A 33 -10.79 0.53 21.43
C ALA A 33 -9.49 0.43 20.61
N VAL A 34 -8.64 -0.56 20.87
CA VAL A 34 -7.36 -0.73 20.17
C VAL A 34 -7.60 -1.22 18.73
N VAL A 35 -8.60 -2.09 18.54
CA VAL A 35 -9.02 -2.53 17.20
C VAL A 35 -9.53 -1.36 16.36
N GLY A 36 -10.27 -0.42 16.96
CA GLY A 36 -10.68 0.81 16.28
C GLY A 36 -9.49 1.63 15.80
N VAL A 37 -8.45 1.79 16.62
CA VAL A 37 -7.24 2.55 16.25
C VAL A 37 -6.48 1.87 15.10
N THR A 38 -6.33 0.55 15.10
CA THR A 38 -5.65 -0.15 13.99
C THR A 38 -6.43 -0.06 12.69
N GLN A 39 -7.77 -0.13 12.75
CA GLN A 39 -8.63 0.09 11.58
C GLN A 39 -8.51 1.50 11.00
N LEU A 40 -8.31 2.52 11.85
CA LEU A 40 -8.10 3.90 11.41
C LEU A 40 -6.67 4.16 10.91
N THR A 41 -5.71 3.33 11.29
CA THR A 41 -4.31 3.49 10.88
C THR A 41 -4.14 3.33 9.37
N ALA A 42 -4.83 2.36 8.75
CA ALA A 42 -4.79 2.15 7.31
C ALA A 42 -5.24 3.39 6.50
N PRO A 43 -6.46 3.94 6.70
CA PRO A 43 -6.89 5.14 6.00
C PRO A 43 -6.09 6.39 6.38
N ALA A 44 -5.61 6.52 7.62
CA ALA A 44 -4.77 7.65 8.04
C ALA A 44 -3.41 7.68 7.33
N LEU A 45 -2.74 6.52 7.24
CA LEU A 45 -1.48 6.39 6.50
C LEU A 45 -1.67 6.64 5.00
N LEU A 46 -2.77 6.13 4.42
CA LEU A 46 -3.11 6.40 3.02
C LEU A 46 -3.38 7.89 2.78
N ALA A 47 -4.14 8.56 3.66
CA ALA A 47 -4.38 9.99 3.56
C ALA A 47 -3.07 10.79 3.65
N GLY A 48 -2.19 10.45 4.59
CA GLY A 48 -0.86 11.06 4.70
C GLY A 48 0.00 10.85 3.45
N LEU A 49 -0.04 9.64 2.86
CA LEU A 49 0.64 9.34 1.61
C LEU A 49 0.10 10.20 0.45
N ILE A 50 -1.23 10.30 0.32
CA ILE A 50 -1.88 11.10 -0.73
C ILE A 50 -1.49 12.57 -0.59
N VAL A 51 -1.56 13.14 0.61
CA VAL A 51 -1.19 14.54 0.86
C VAL A 51 0.29 14.79 0.53
N THR A 52 1.17 13.87 0.89
CA THR A 52 2.61 14.01 0.68
C THR A 52 2.97 13.83 -0.81
N ASP A 53 2.34 12.88 -1.50
CA ASP A 53 2.62 12.59 -2.90
C ASP A 53 2.02 13.66 -3.84
N LEU A 54 0.85 14.22 -3.50
CA LEU A 54 0.24 15.35 -4.23
C LEU A 54 0.91 16.69 -3.92
N GLY A 55 1.41 16.89 -2.70
CA GLY A 55 2.07 18.14 -2.30
C GLY A 55 3.49 18.29 -2.83
N GLY A 56 4.19 17.19 -3.11
CA GLY A 56 5.61 17.19 -3.48
C GLY A 56 5.93 17.10 -4.97
N ARG A 57 4.95 16.84 -5.85
CA ARG A 57 5.18 16.64 -7.29
C ARG A 57 4.24 17.47 -8.16
N SER A 58 4.74 17.93 -9.31
CA SER A 58 3.89 18.42 -10.40
C SER A 58 2.97 17.30 -10.85
N ILE A 59 1.68 17.48 -10.64
CA ILE A 59 0.64 16.52 -11.00
C ILE A 59 0.65 16.31 -12.51
N ASP A 60 1.04 15.12 -12.93
CA ASP A 60 1.03 14.71 -14.34
C ASP A 60 -0.37 14.14 -14.68
N TRP A 61 -1.00 14.67 -15.73
CA TRP A 61 -2.39 14.35 -16.09
C TRP A 61 -2.57 12.85 -16.37
N THR A 62 -1.51 12.23 -16.89
CA THR A 62 -1.39 10.80 -17.17
C THR A 62 -1.49 9.93 -15.91
N GLN A 63 -0.88 10.38 -14.81
CA GLN A 63 -0.90 9.67 -13.53
C GLN A 63 -2.26 9.80 -12.85
N LEU A 64 -2.91 10.95 -13.03
CA LEU A 64 -4.27 11.24 -12.54
C LEU A 64 -5.31 10.34 -13.18
N VAL A 65 -5.22 10.13 -14.50
CA VAL A 65 -6.12 9.22 -15.24
C VAL A 65 -5.89 7.76 -14.81
N GLY A 66 -4.62 7.31 -14.67
CA GLY A 66 -4.31 5.95 -14.24
C GLY A 66 -4.80 5.63 -12.83
N VAL A 67 -4.61 6.55 -11.88
CA VAL A 67 -5.11 6.43 -10.50
C VAL A 67 -6.64 6.51 -10.45
N GLY A 68 -7.25 7.38 -11.27
CA GLY A 68 -8.70 7.48 -11.40
C GLY A 68 -9.34 6.17 -11.87
N VAL A 69 -8.78 5.53 -12.90
CA VAL A 69 -9.27 4.24 -13.42
C VAL A 69 -9.09 3.12 -12.39
N ALA A 70 -7.92 3.02 -11.74
CA ALA A 70 -7.67 2.05 -10.69
C ALA A 70 -8.61 2.23 -9.48
N GLY A 71 -8.88 3.49 -9.10
CA GLY A 71 -9.82 3.84 -8.04
C GLY A 71 -11.25 3.45 -8.37
N ILE A 72 -11.71 3.73 -9.60
CA ILE A 72 -13.05 3.35 -10.08
C ILE A 72 -13.20 1.83 -10.14
N LEU A 73 -12.20 1.10 -10.63
CA LEU A 73 -12.21 -0.37 -10.68
C LEU A 73 -12.25 -1.01 -9.28
N ASN A 74 -11.54 -0.42 -8.32
CA ASN A 74 -11.57 -0.87 -6.92
C ASN A 74 -12.93 -0.56 -6.25
N LEU A 75 -13.60 0.54 -6.65
CA LEU A 75 -14.94 0.90 -6.17
C LEU A 75 -16.01 -0.11 -6.61
N VAL A 76 -15.79 -0.78 -7.74
CA VAL A 76 -16.63 -1.87 -8.25
C VAL A 76 -16.41 -3.20 -7.49
N ARG A 77 -15.62 -3.19 -6.40
CA ARG A 77 -15.36 -4.35 -5.50
C ARG A 77 -14.77 -5.58 -6.18
N ILE A 78 -13.93 -5.37 -7.19
CA ILE A 78 -13.10 -6.45 -7.75
C ILE A 78 -11.96 -6.76 -6.76
N PRO A 79 -11.63 -8.05 -6.49
CA PRO A 79 -10.60 -8.43 -5.53
C PRO A 79 -9.29 -7.64 -5.74
N MET A 80 -8.65 -7.26 -4.63
CA MET A 80 -7.56 -6.26 -4.59
C MET A 80 -6.37 -6.58 -5.52
N LEU A 81 -6.07 -7.87 -5.75
CA LEU A 81 -4.98 -8.28 -6.64
C LEU A 81 -5.28 -7.95 -8.12
N PRO A 82 -6.40 -8.39 -8.72
CA PRO A 82 -6.73 -8.03 -10.10
C PRO A 82 -6.96 -6.53 -10.31
N ALA A 83 -7.50 -5.81 -9.33
CA ALA A 83 -7.65 -4.34 -9.43
C ALA A 83 -6.29 -3.62 -9.48
N ALA A 84 -5.33 -4.03 -8.63
CA ALA A 84 -3.97 -3.48 -8.65
C ALA A 84 -3.24 -3.84 -9.96
N ALA A 85 -3.36 -5.08 -10.43
CA ALA A 85 -2.75 -5.52 -11.69
C ALA A 85 -3.31 -4.75 -12.90
N ALA A 86 -4.62 -4.52 -12.94
CA ALA A 86 -5.27 -3.73 -13.99
C ALA A 86 -4.83 -2.26 -13.95
N GLY A 87 -4.70 -1.66 -12.76
CA GLY A 87 -4.18 -0.30 -12.60
C GLY A 87 -2.73 -0.15 -13.07
N VAL A 88 -1.86 -1.12 -12.74
CA VAL A 88 -0.47 -1.17 -13.23
C VAL A 88 -0.43 -1.35 -14.74
N ALA A 89 -1.24 -2.25 -15.30
CA ALA A 89 -1.31 -2.49 -16.74
C ALA A 89 -1.82 -1.26 -17.52
N ALA A 90 -2.86 -0.58 -17.02
CA ALA A 90 -3.36 0.65 -17.61
C ALA A 90 -2.31 1.77 -17.57
N THR A 91 -1.64 1.94 -16.43
CA THR A 91 -0.53 2.92 -16.30
C THR A 91 0.61 2.59 -17.26
N ALA A 92 0.98 1.31 -17.39
CA ALA A 92 2.02 0.88 -18.32
C ALA A 92 1.63 1.10 -19.79
N LEU A 93 0.38 0.82 -20.17
CA LEU A 93 -0.12 1.01 -21.53
C LEU A 93 -0.18 2.47 -21.92
N ILE A 94 -0.66 3.34 -21.03
CA ILE A 94 -0.72 4.78 -21.29
C ILE A 94 0.70 5.36 -21.42
N ARG A 95 1.63 4.91 -20.57
CA ARG A 95 3.04 5.32 -20.63
C ARG A 95 3.74 4.85 -21.91
N LEU A 96 3.33 3.71 -22.46
CA LEU A 96 3.82 3.17 -23.74
C LEU A 96 3.31 3.94 -24.96
N VAL A 97 2.08 4.45 -24.89
CA VAL A 97 1.49 5.27 -25.97
C VAL A 97 1.98 6.72 -25.92
N SER A 98 2.37 7.20 -24.73
CA SER A 98 2.84 8.57 -24.52
C SER A 98 4.34 8.77 -24.76
N ASN A 99 5.12 7.72 -25.04
CA ASN A 99 6.56 7.76 -25.29
C ASN A 99 6.88 7.41 -26.74
#